data_AF-A0A8U0MBU6-F1
#
_entry.id   AF-A0A8U0MBU6-F1
#
_cell.length_a   1.000
_cell.length_b   1.000
_cell.length_c   1.000
_cell.angle_alpha   90.00
_cell.angle_beta   90.00
_cell.angle_gamma   90.00
#
_symmetry.space_group_name_H-M   'P 1'
#
loop_
_entity.id
_entity.type
_entity.pdbx_description
1 polymer ?
#
loop_
_entity_poly.entity_id
_entity_poly.type
_entity_poly.pdbx_seq_one_letter_code
_entity_poly.pdbx_strand_id
1 'polypeptide(L)'
;MGILDKLKEAFGFTPADASRDQKIAEPTPTAETSSTKRPSVETRSEETRSEETRSEQSKEKLSPNPGPSSPGPSSLGPPPAALRRDAVLRFVVEKLRPYQNESATAVIGLRLFVAYQSPEEADEYSVALWENQPGRFQQELNRLLLDNYITLPSNWSLTCTLVAGVLPPATYQQTNLGLTIVRDDTPADGPAPVARLKAVKGQLAQEEYRLDPAEKSSFCIGRGRTTETTSGRVRTNDIVILNPDDPGFNPERGGTNGAVSRAHATIRYDAAKRRYVLLVDPGGLPASGNKTKLFHANDQMERADIAGLSYPLLDGDQIELGGAVSLLFSLD
;
A
#
# COMPACT_ATOMS: atom_id res chain seq x y z
N MET A 1 -58.58 -13.93 -16.29
CA MET A 1 -57.22 -14.04 -16.87
C MET A 1 -56.37 -12.95 -16.26
N GLY A 2 -55.41 -13.34 -15.43
CA GLY A 2 -54.61 -12.42 -14.62
C GLY A 2 -53.42 -11.88 -15.41
N ILE A 3 -52.88 -10.75 -14.94
CA ILE A 3 -51.69 -10.06 -15.47
C ILE A 3 -50.46 -11.00 -15.55
N LEU A 4 -50.47 -12.13 -14.84
CA LEU A 4 -49.45 -13.17 -14.87
C LEU A 4 -49.42 -14.01 -16.16
N ASP A 5 -50.51 -14.08 -16.93
CA ASP A 5 -50.54 -14.86 -18.18
C ASP A 5 -49.91 -14.10 -19.36
N LYS A 6 -49.86 -12.76 -19.29
CA LYS A 6 -49.23 -11.92 -20.34
C LYS A 6 -47.71 -11.85 -20.26
N LEU A 7 -47.09 -12.30 -19.17
CA LEU A 7 -45.62 -12.29 -19.01
C LEU A 7 -44.94 -13.57 -19.53
N LYS A 8 -45.69 -14.64 -19.78
CA LYS A 8 -45.13 -15.92 -20.28
C LYS A 8 -44.94 -15.96 -21.81
N GLU A 9 -45.61 -15.08 -22.56
CA GLU A 9 -45.43 -14.96 -24.02
C GLU A 9 -44.25 -14.05 -24.43
N ALA A 10 -43.78 -13.17 -23.55
CA ALA A 10 -42.68 -12.24 -23.87
C ALA A 10 -41.28 -12.86 -23.71
N PHE A 11 -41.15 -13.97 -22.98
CA PHE A 11 -39.89 -14.65 -22.74
C PHE A 11 -40.03 -16.10 -23.20
N GLY A 12 -39.62 -16.36 -24.44
CA GLY A 12 -39.69 -17.66 -25.11
C GLY A 12 -38.99 -18.78 -24.33
N PHE A 13 -39.70 -19.37 -23.39
CA PHE A 13 -39.31 -20.55 -22.64
C PHE A 13 -40.01 -21.77 -23.25
N THR A 14 -39.33 -22.46 -24.16
CA THR A 14 -39.67 -23.83 -24.55
C THR A 14 -38.99 -24.80 -23.58
N PRO A 15 -39.73 -25.72 -22.92
CA PRO A 15 -39.11 -26.81 -22.17
C PRO A 15 -38.69 -27.91 -23.15
N ALA A 16 -37.41 -28.28 -23.13
CA ALA A 16 -36.92 -29.50 -23.78
C ALA A 16 -36.76 -30.59 -22.72
N ASP A 17 -37.59 -31.62 -22.86
CA ASP A 17 -37.40 -32.95 -22.29
C ASP A 17 -36.06 -33.55 -22.73
N ALA A 18 -35.31 -34.15 -21.81
CA ALA A 18 -34.70 -35.46 -22.04
C ALA A 18 -34.05 -36.00 -20.75
N SER A 19 -34.68 -37.05 -20.27
CA SER A 19 -34.15 -38.13 -19.44
C SER A 19 -32.70 -38.52 -19.77
N ARG A 20 -31.85 -38.66 -18.74
CA ARG A 20 -30.79 -39.68 -18.74
C ARG A 20 -30.29 -40.01 -17.34
N ASP A 21 -30.49 -41.27 -16.98
CA ASP A 21 -29.79 -42.00 -15.93
C ASP A 21 -28.29 -41.73 -15.93
N GLN A 22 -27.74 -41.42 -14.76
CA GLN A 22 -26.36 -41.77 -14.44
C GLN A 22 -26.15 -41.93 -12.93
N LYS A 23 -26.15 -43.21 -12.56
CA LYS A 23 -25.49 -43.88 -11.44
C LYS A 23 -24.22 -43.15 -10.96
N ILE A 24 -24.26 -42.56 -9.76
CA ILE A 24 -23.06 -42.14 -9.02
C ILE A 24 -22.92 -43.06 -7.82
N ALA A 25 -21.82 -43.80 -7.83
CA ALA A 25 -21.38 -44.65 -6.75
C ALA A 25 -20.80 -43.79 -5.61
N GLU A 26 -21.15 -44.17 -4.38
CA GLU A 26 -20.55 -43.71 -3.13
C GLU A 26 -19.04 -43.96 -3.11
N PRO A 27 -18.25 -43.07 -2.50
CA PRO A 27 -17.02 -43.46 -1.84
C PRO A 27 -17.23 -43.53 -0.33
N THR A 28 -17.09 -44.74 0.19
CA THR A 28 -16.91 -45.07 1.61
C THR A 28 -15.73 -44.31 2.21
N PRO A 29 -15.81 -43.85 3.47
CA PRO A 29 -14.69 -43.25 4.18
C PRO A 29 -13.78 -44.34 4.77
N THR A 30 -12.48 -44.29 4.48
CA THR A 30 -11.48 -45.06 5.23
C THR A 30 -10.85 -44.15 6.27
N ALA A 31 -11.21 -44.40 7.52
CA ALA A 31 -10.49 -43.96 8.70
C ALA A 31 -9.33 -44.94 9.02
N GLU A 32 -8.49 -44.53 9.97
CA GLU A 32 -7.38 -45.26 10.61
C GLU A 32 -6.04 -45.17 9.84
N THR A 33 -4.90 -44.81 10.40
CA THR A 33 -4.37 -45.02 11.76
C THR A 33 -3.32 -43.97 12.15
N SER A 34 -3.47 -43.45 13.36
CA SER A 34 -2.46 -43.27 14.43
C SER A 34 -0.96 -43.48 14.15
N SER A 35 -0.14 -42.47 14.47
CA SER A 35 0.99 -42.68 15.39
C SER A 35 1.57 -41.40 15.99
N THR A 36 1.24 -41.20 17.26
CA THR A 36 1.96 -40.38 18.23
C THR A 36 3.27 -41.07 18.60
N LYS A 37 4.41 -40.38 18.48
CA LYS A 37 5.57 -40.69 19.34
C LYS A 37 6.33 -39.43 19.72
N ARG A 38 6.21 -39.09 21.00
CA ARG A 38 6.95 -38.05 21.72
C ARG A 38 8.37 -38.56 22.09
N PRO A 39 9.25 -37.64 22.55
CA PRO A 39 10.70 -37.73 22.46
C PRO A 39 11.33 -38.31 23.73
N SER A 40 12.62 -38.63 23.63
CA SER A 40 13.59 -38.85 24.71
C SER A 40 14.93 -39.13 24.00
N VAL A 41 16.15 -38.81 24.41
CA VAL A 41 16.87 -38.43 25.65
C VAL A 41 18.36 -38.55 25.16
N GLU A 42 19.35 -37.70 25.42
CA GLU A 42 20.10 -37.44 26.66
C GLU A 42 21.42 -36.76 26.28
N THR A 43 22.24 -36.49 27.30
CA THR A 43 23.65 -36.06 27.36
C THR A 43 23.82 -34.55 27.48
N ARG A 44 23.99 -33.95 28.68
CA ARG A 44 24.82 -34.21 29.89
C ARG A 44 26.27 -33.75 29.73
N SER A 45 26.75 -33.13 30.81
CA SER A 45 28.13 -32.76 31.16
C SER A 45 28.60 -31.41 30.62
N GLU A 46 29.38 -30.57 31.30
CA GLU A 46 29.98 -30.44 32.65
C GLU A 46 30.66 -29.05 32.60
N GLU A 47 30.46 -28.15 33.57
CA GLU A 47 31.35 -27.88 34.72
C GLU A 47 32.55 -26.95 34.43
N THR A 48 32.97 -26.22 35.49
CA THR A 48 34.11 -25.28 35.68
C THR A 48 33.74 -23.79 35.48
N ARG A 49 33.62 -22.93 36.50
CA ARG A 49 34.36 -22.60 37.76
C ARG A 49 35.55 -21.65 37.52
N SER A 50 35.56 -20.59 38.36
CA SER A 50 36.67 -19.68 38.72
C SER A 50 36.97 -18.55 37.72
N GLU A 51 37.41 -17.34 38.08
CA GLU A 51 37.69 -16.59 39.31
C GLU A 51 37.89 -15.12 38.84
N GLU A 52 37.32 -14.13 39.52
CA GLU A 52 38.04 -13.10 40.27
C GLU A 52 39.19 -12.37 39.54
N THR A 53 39.04 -11.05 39.29
CA THR A 53 40.01 -10.06 39.80
C THR A 53 39.54 -8.60 39.61
N ARG A 54 39.62 -7.93 40.75
CA ARG A 54 39.51 -6.52 41.11
C ARG A 54 40.57 -5.65 40.43
N SER A 55 40.24 -4.38 40.13
CA SER A 55 41.15 -3.23 40.28
C SER A 55 40.38 -1.90 40.13
N GLU A 56 40.12 -1.26 41.27
CA GLU A 56 39.91 0.18 41.39
C GLU A 56 41.27 0.90 41.30
N GLN A 57 41.32 2.08 40.66
CA GLN A 57 42.13 3.17 41.19
C GLN A 57 41.65 4.55 40.71
N SER A 58 41.32 5.36 41.71
CA SER A 58 40.93 6.77 41.68
C SER A 58 42.16 7.70 41.75
N LYS A 59 42.03 8.93 41.23
CA LYS A 59 42.61 10.19 41.79
C LYS A 59 42.06 11.41 41.02
N GLU A 60 41.14 12.18 41.61
CA GLU A 60 41.35 13.47 42.33
C GLU A 60 41.96 14.60 41.47
N LYS A 61 41.25 15.66 41.04
CA LYS A 61 40.62 16.82 41.75
C LYS A 61 41.56 18.05 41.79
N LEU A 62 41.16 19.17 41.16
CA LEU A 62 41.07 20.54 41.73
C LEU A 62 40.61 21.59 40.67
N SER A 63 39.75 22.51 41.10
CA SER A 63 39.02 23.58 40.38
C SER A 63 39.85 24.91 40.25
N PRO A 64 39.25 26.11 40.09
CA PRO A 64 38.45 26.72 39.01
C PRO A 64 39.08 28.04 38.48
N ASN A 65 38.61 28.59 37.35
CA ASN A 65 38.72 30.05 37.09
C ASN A 65 37.56 30.56 36.21
N PRO A 66 36.94 31.73 36.50
CA PRO A 66 35.78 32.23 35.78
C PRO A 66 36.11 33.35 34.76
N GLY A 67 35.35 33.34 33.65
CA GLY A 67 35.09 34.50 32.78
C GLY A 67 35.61 34.37 31.35
N PRO A 68 35.11 35.18 30.38
CA PRO A 68 33.79 35.81 30.25
C PRO A 68 32.99 35.22 29.06
N SER A 69 31.68 35.45 29.11
CA SER A 69 30.67 35.23 28.07
C SER A 69 31.13 35.46 26.63
N SER A 70 30.92 34.47 25.76
CA SER A 70 30.69 34.71 24.33
C SER A 70 29.25 34.31 23.98
N PRO A 71 28.53 35.13 23.19
CA PRO A 71 27.13 34.88 22.84
C PRO A 71 27.04 33.66 21.93
N GLY A 72 26.03 32.81 22.16
CA GLY A 72 25.79 31.63 21.35
C GLY A 72 25.57 31.96 19.87
N PRO A 73 25.92 31.04 18.95
CA PRO A 73 25.63 31.24 17.54
C PRO A 73 24.11 31.30 17.35
N SER A 74 23.63 32.47 16.96
CA SER A 74 22.30 32.67 16.43
C SER A 74 22.16 31.81 15.17
N SER A 75 21.48 30.68 15.27
CA SER A 75 21.14 29.87 14.10
C SER A 75 20.01 30.55 13.33
N LEU A 76 20.37 31.46 12.43
CA LEU A 76 19.52 31.94 11.32
C LEU A 76 19.52 30.90 10.20
N GLY A 77 19.11 29.67 10.52
CA GLY A 77 18.75 28.66 9.54
C GLY A 77 17.26 28.38 9.65
N PRO A 78 16.59 27.98 8.56
CA PRO A 78 15.24 27.45 8.66
C PRO A 78 15.19 26.33 9.72
N PRO A 79 14.06 26.19 10.44
CA PRO A 79 14.01 25.36 11.64
C PRO A 79 14.39 23.91 11.31
N PRO A 80 15.27 23.27 12.10
CA PRO A 80 15.66 21.88 11.88
C PRO A 80 14.44 20.98 11.70
N ALA A 81 14.49 20.00 10.79
CA ALA A 81 13.37 19.09 10.48
C ALA A 81 12.72 18.46 11.73
N ALA A 82 13.46 18.32 12.83
CA ALA A 82 12.93 17.93 14.14
C ALA A 82 11.89 18.93 14.70
N LEU A 83 12.15 20.24 14.65
CA LEU A 83 11.22 21.27 15.10
C LEU A 83 9.95 21.28 14.25
N ARG A 84 10.08 21.10 12.93
CA ARG A 84 8.94 20.98 12.01
C ARG A 84 8.10 19.75 12.36
N ARG A 85 8.74 18.59 12.59
CA ARG A 85 8.07 17.37 13.02
C ARG A 85 7.31 17.58 14.33
N ASP A 86 7.94 18.18 15.34
CA ASP A 86 7.31 18.47 16.63
C ASP A 86 6.11 19.40 16.47
N ALA A 87 6.20 20.41 15.61
CA ALA A 87 5.09 21.32 15.31
C ALA A 87 3.91 20.58 14.67
N VAL A 88 4.18 19.70 13.70
CA VAL A 88 3.14 18.89 13.04
C VAL A 88 2.49 17.93 14.05
N LEU A 89 3.28 17.19 14.82
CA LEU A 89 2.77 16.24 15.81
C LEU A 89 1.90 16.95 16.85
N ARG A 90 2.36 18.11 17.36
CA ARG A 90 1.61 18.92 18.31
C ARG A 90 0.29 19.40 17.71
N PHE A 91 0.31 19.87 16.46
CA PHE A 91 -0.90 20.27 15.75
C PHE A 91 -1.92 19.13 15.68
N VAL A 92 -1.50 17.94 15.25
CA VAL A 92 -2.41 16.78 15.14
C VAL A 92 -2.99 16.41 16.50
N VAL A 93 -2.15 16.31 17.54
CA VAL A 93 -2.59 15.97 18.90
C VAL A 93 -3.56 17.02 19.45
N GLU A 94 -3.25 18.31 19.28
CA GLU A 94 -4.11 19.41 19.74
C GLU A 94 -5.49 19.36 19.11
N LYS A 95 -5.56 19.15 17.78
CA LYS A 95 -6.83 19.07 17.06
C LYS A 95 -7.61 17.79 17.33
N LEU A 96 -6.94 16.73 17.78
CA LEU A 96 -7.57 15.47 18.16
C LEU A 96 -8.00 15.40 19.63
N ARG A 97 -7.66 16.39 20.48
CA ARG A 97 -8.11 16.42 21.88
C ARG A 97 -9.63 16.28 22.08
N PRO A 98 -10.50 16.88 21.23
CA PRO A 98 -11.95 16.69 21.37
C PRO A 98 -12.41 15.23 21.27
N TYR A 99 -11.61 14.35 20.65
CA TYR A 99 -11.94 12.95 20.39
C TYR A 99 -11.50 12.01 21.52
N GLN A 100 -10.91 12.51 22.62
CA GLN A 100 -10.43 11.70 23.75
C GLN A 100 -11.51 10.79 24.36
N ASN A 101 -12.76 11.26 24.39
CA ASN A 101 -13.89 10.54 24.99
C ASN A 101 -14.88 9.98 23.95
N GLU A 102 -14.56 10.07 22.66
CA GLU A 102 -15.41 9.57 21.60
C GLU A 102 -15.14 8.08 21.37
N SER A 103 -16.14 7.31 20.95
CA SER A 103 -15.94 5.89 20.66
C SER A 103 -14.88 5.72 19.58
N ALA A 104 -13.88 4.86 19.80
CA ALA A 104 -12.78 4.61 18.86
C ALA A 104 -13.26 4.41 17.41
N THR A 105 -14.43 3.80 17.20
CA THR A 105 -15.03 3.54 15.88
C THR A 105 -15.36 4.78 15.04
N ALA A 106 -15.38 5.99 15.62
CA ALA A 106 -15.79 7.20 14.91
C ALA A 106 -14.73 7.72 13.92
N VAL A 107 -13.44 7.45 14.17
CA VAL A 107 -12.34 7.93 13.33
C VAL A 107 -11.57 6.74 12.76
N ILE A 108 -11.74 6.50 11.46
CA ILE A 108 -11.08 5.38 10.75
C ILE A 108 -9.75 5.81 10.09
N GLY A 109 -9.47 7.12 10.05
CA GLY A 109 -8.20 7.61 9.54
C GLY A 109 -8.02 9.11 9.66
N LEU A 110 -6.81 9.56 9.35
CA LEU A 110 -6.40 10.95 9.31
C LEU A 110 -5.72 11.24 7.97
N ARG A 111 -6.08 12.38 7.35
CA ARG A 111 -5.31 12.94 6.24
C ARG A 111 -4.67 14.24 6.68
N LEU A 112 -3.34 14.26 6.67
CA LEU A 112 -2.54 15.43 6.99
C LEU A 112 -2.04 16.07 5.69
N PHE A 113 -2.35 17.34 5.50
CA PHE A 113 -1.86 18.18 4.41
C PHE A 113 -0.83 19.15 4.96
N VAL A 114 0.28 19.31 4.25
CA VAL A 114 1.29 20.31 4.58
C VAL A 114 1.56 21.16 3.35
N ALA A 115 1.21 22.45 3.44
CA ALA A 115 1.51 23.40 2.40
C ALA A 115 2.97 23.87 2.51
N TYR A 116 3.64 23.94 1.37
CA TYR A 116 4.99 24.48 1.25
C TYR A 116 5.04 25.61 0.20
N GLN A 117 5.96 26.56 0.41
CA GLN A 117 6.15 27.70 -0.51
C GLN A 117 7.41 27.58 -1.37
N SER A 118 8.41 26.83 -0.91
CA SER A 118 9.66 26.59 -1.65
C SER A 118 9.97 25.08 -1.72
N PRO A 119 10.73 24.64 -2.75
CA PRO A 119 11.23 23.25 -2.82
C PRO A 119 12.07 22.86 -1.61
N GLU A 120 12.87 23.77 -1.06
CA GLU A 120 13.66 23.54 0.16
C GLU A 120 12.76 23.21 1.37
N GLU A 121 11.63 23.92 1.50
CA GLU A 121 10.66 23.63 2.56
C GLU A 121 9.94 22.29 2.34
N ALA A 122 9.69 21.91 1.08
CA ALA A 122 9.15 20.59 0.76
C ALA A 122 10.11 19.48 1.22
N ASP A 123 11.39 19.58 0.90
CA ASP A 123 12.41 18.62 1.33
C ASP A 123 12.53 18.53 2.85
N GLU A 124 12.48 19.68 3.55
CA GLU A 124 12.45 19.73 5.01
C GLU A 124 11.27 18.97 5.59
N TYR A 125 10.07 19.16 5.03
CA TYR A 125 8.88 18.45 5.46
C TYR A 125 8.89 16.96 5.10
N SER A 126 9.44 16.58 3.95
CA SER A 126 9.67 15.17 3.58
C SER A 126 10.56 14.47 4.62
N VAL A 127 11.63 15.13 5.07
CA VAL A 127 12.50 14.62 6.15
C VAL A 127 11.77 14.59 7.48
N ALA A 128 11.01 15.65 7.82
CA ALA A 128 10.27 15.74 9.08
C ALA A 128 9.18 14.66 9.19
N LEU A 129 8.50 14.35 8.10
CA LEU A 129 7.43 13.34 8.01
C LEU A 129 7.96 11.93 7.76
N TRP A 130 9.28 11.75 7.65
CA TRP A 130 9.91 10.48 7.34
C TRP A 130 9.31 9.80 6.11
N GLU A 131 9.17 10.55 5.02
CA GLU A 131 8.63 10.03 3.76
C GLU A 131 9.39 8.80 3.26
N ASN A 132 10.70 8.73 3.52
CA ASN A 132 11.56 7.60 3.20
C ASN A 132 11.49 6.40 4.17
N GLN A 133 10.73 6.49 5.26
CA GLN A 133 10.58 5.44 6.26
C GLN A 133 9.08 5.23 6.59
N PRO A 134 8.38 4.45 5.75
CA PRO A 134 6.94 4.29 5.87
C PRO A 134 6.54 3.77 7.25
N GLY A 135 5.49 4.38 7.82
CA GLY A 135 4.94 4.00 9.12
C GLY A 135 5.68 4.56 10.34
N ARG A 136 6.92 5.04 10.22
CA ARG A 136 7.67 5.58 11.36
C ARG A 136 6.98 6.80 11.98
N PHE A 137 6.48 7.71 11.15
CA PHE A 137 5.78 8.90 11.61
C PHE A 137 4.44 8.54 12.28
N GLN A 138 3.71 7.58 11.70
CA GLN A 138 2.48 7.08 12.30
C GLN A 138 2.72 6.41 13.65
N GLN A 139 3.81 5.66 13.81
CA GLN A 139 4.17 5.04 15.09
C GLN A 139 4.46 6.08 16.17
N GLU A 140 5.23 7.12 15.84
CA GLU A 140 5.52 8.20 16.79
C GLU A 140 4.26 8.98 17.16
N LEU A 141 3.43 9.32 16.17
CA LEU A 141 2.14 9.96 16.40
C LEU A 141 1.25 9.08 17.29
N ASN A 142 1.19 7.77 17.05
CA ASN A 142 0.39 6.86 17.86
C ASN A 142 0.82 6.86 19.33
N ARG A 143 2.13 6.88 19.61
CA ARG A 143 2.63 7.03 20.98
C ARG A 143 2.12 8.31 21.63
N LEU A 144 2.23 9.44 20.93
CA LEU A 144 1.78 10.73 21.45
C LEU A 144 0.26 10.80 21.64
N LEU A 145 -0.53 10.17 20.78
CA LEU A 145 -1.98 10.08 20.93
C LEU A 145 -2.33 9.28 22.19
N LEU A 146 -1.67 8.14 22.43
CA LEU A 146 -1.83 7.35 23.66
C LEU A 146 -1.43 8.14 24.90
N ASP A 147 -0.32 8.88 24.86
CA ASP A 147 0.12 9.76 25.96
C ASP A 147 -0.90 10.87 26.28
N ASN A 148 -1.73 11.25 25.30
CA ASN A 148 -2.80 12.22 25.45
C ASN A 148 -4.19 11.57 25.59
N TYR A 149 -4.26 10.26 25.90
CA TYR A 149 -5.51 9.50 26.07
C TYR A 149 -6.46 9.53 24.85
N ILE A 150 -5.92 9.71 23.65
CA ILE A 150 -6.67 9.64 22.40
C ILE A 150 -6.52 8.22 21.86
N THR A 151 -7.63 7.48 21.76
CA THR A 151 -7.62 6.10 21.25
C THR A 151 -8.27 6.03 19.86
N LEU A 152 -7.50 5.54 18.88
CA LEU A 152 -7.98 5.27 17.53
C LEU A 152 -8.09 3.75 17.29
N PRO A 153 -8.92 3.29 16.34
CA PRO A 153 -9.02 1.87 15.97
C PRO A 153 -7.68 1.30 15.55
N SER A 154 -7.38 0.03 15.85
CA SER A 154 -6.10 -0.58 15.50
C SER A 154 -5.76 -0.59 14.00
N ASN A 155 -6.77 -0.48 13.14
CA ASN A 155 -6.66 -0.45 11.68
C ASN A 155 -6.76 0.96 11.09
N TRP A 156 -6.63 2.03 11.91
CA TRP A 156 -6.71 3.39 11.42
C TRP A 156 -5.56 3.71 10.45
N SER A 157 -5.83 4.57 9.47
CA SER A 157 -4.85 4.95 8.45
C SER A 157 -4.41 6.41 8.58
N LEU A 158 -3.12 6.68 8.34
CA LEU A 158 -2.57 8.02 8.23
C LEU A 158 -2.07 8.23 6.81
N THR A 159 -2.53 9.29 6.16
CA THR A 159 -1.98 9.74 4.87
C THR A 159 -1.41 11.14 5.05
N CYS A 160 -0.17 11.35 4.66
CA CYS A 160 0.48 12.65 4.65
C CYS A 160 0.67 13.10 3.20
N THR A 161 0.31 14.34 2.89
CA THR A 161 0.41 14.90 1.54
C THR A 161 1.01 16.29 1.59
N LEU A 162 2.10 16.50 0.86
CA LEU A 162 2.69 17.82 0.66
C LEU A 162 1.95 18.51 -0.50
N VAL A 163 1.57 19.77 -0.31
CA VAL A 163 0.79 20.55 -1.28
C VAL A 163 1.53 21.85 -1.60
N ALA A 164 1.72 22.16 -2.88
CA ALA A 164 2.32 23.43 -3.26
C ALA A 164 1.33 24.59 -3.06
N GLY A 165 1.70 25.59 -2.27
CA GLY A 165 0.93 26.82 -2.10
C GLY A 165 -0.28 26.69 -1.16
N VAL A 166 -1.47 26.43 -1.71
CA VAL A 166 -2.74 26.56 -0.96
C VAL A 166 -3.22 25.19 -0.45
N LEU A 167 -3.56 25.13 0.85
CA LEU A 167 -4.12 23.93 1.45
C LEU A 167 -5.50 23.58 0.87
N PRO A 168 -5.80 22.29 0.63
CA PRO A 168 -7.15 21.86 0.31
C PRO A 168 -8.09 22.07 1.52
N PRO A 169 -9.41 22.13 1.29
CA PRO A 169 -10.40 22.12 2.38
C PRO A 169 -10.12 20.95 3.33
N ALA A 170 -9.97 21.25 4.63
CA ALA A 170 -9.69 20.25 5.65
C ALA A 170 -10.53 20.53 6.89
N THR A 171 -10.82 19.49 7.70
CA THR A 171 -11.62 19.62 8.93
C THR A 171 -11.01 20.63 9.90
N TYR A 172 -9.68 20.63 10.01
CA TYR A 172 -8.92 21.60 10.79
C TYR A 172 -7.82 22.17 9.90
N GLN A 173 -7.61 23.48 9.98
CA GLN A 173 -6.52 24.16 9.27
C GLN A 173 -5.82 25.12 10.24
N GLN A 174 -4.50 25.19 10.14
CA GLN A 174 -3.69 26.12 10.90
C GLN A 174 -2.42 26.47 10.11
N THR A 175 -2.30 27.74 9.72
CA THR A 175 -1.15 28.24 8.93
C THR A 175 -0.96 27.40 7.66
N ASN A 176 0.07 26.55 7.61
CA ASN A 176 0.40 25.69 6.48
C ASN A 176 0.09 24.20 6.75
N LEU A 177 -0.68 23.88 7.79
CA LEU A 177 -1.11 22.53 8.10
C LEU A 177 -2.61 22.38 7.96
N GLY A 178 -3.04 21.30 7.33
CA GLY A 178 -4.44 20.87 7.24
C GLY A 178 -4.60 19.45 7.79
N LEU A 179 -5.66 19.19 8.55
CA LEU A 179 -6.00 17.86 9.04
C LEU A 179 -7.45 17.56 8.71
N THR A 180 -7.68 16.50 7.94
CA THR A 180 -9.02 15.96 7.70
C THR A 180 -9.20 14.69 8.51
N ILE A 181 -10.32 14.63 9.23
CA ILE A 181 -10.76 13.43 9.95
C ILE A 181 -11.52 12.55 8.96
N VAL A 182 -11.04 11.32 8.76
CA VAL A 182 -11.72 10.33 7.93
C VAL A 182 -12.59 9.48 8.85
N ARG A 183 -13.91 9.61 8.67
CA ARG A 183 -14.90 8.73 9.30
C ARG A 183 -15.51 7.81 8.26
N ASP A 184 -16.14 6.73 8.71
CA ASP A 184 -16.78 5.73 7.83
C ASP A 184 -17.91 6.34 6.97
N ASP A 185 -18.53 7.42 7.45
CA ASP A 185 -19.61 8.16 6.79
C ASP A 185 -19.16 9.41 6.04
N THR A 186 -17.87 9.80 6.13
CA THR A 186 -17.40 11.06 5.55
C THR A 186 -17.25 10.90 4.03
N PRO A 187 -18.00 11.66 3.22
CA PRO A 187 -17.78 11.69 1.78
C PRO A 187 -16.33 12.07 1.51
N ALA A 188 -15.64 11.31 0.68
CA ALA A 188 -14.24 11.56 0.40
C ALA A 188 -14.10 12.97 -0.24
N ASP A 189 -13.28 13.85 0.34
CA ASP A 189 -13.10 15.25 -0.14
C ASP A 189 -12.63 15.30 -1.60
N GLY A 190 -13.48 15.83 -2.48
CA GLY A 190 -13.17 16.01 -3.90
C GLY A 190 -13.18 14.72 -4.73
N PRO A 191 -13.17 14.83 -6.07
CA PRO A 191 -13.17 13.68 -6.98
C PRO A 191 -11.95 12.79 -6.75
N ALA A 192 -12.14 11.47 -6.82
CA ALA A 192 -11.03 10.51 -6.72
C ALA A 192 -10.00 10.82 -7.83
N PRO A 193 -8.69 10.78 -7.53
CA PRO A 193 -7.68 11.05 -8.55
C PRO A 193 -7.80 10.02 -9.66
N VAL A 194 -7.81 10.49 -10.89
CA VAL A 194 -7.74 9.63 -12.08
C VAL A 194 -6.27 9.37 -12.36
N ALA A 195 -5.94 8.16 -12.81
CA ALA A 195 -4.59 7.82 -13.20
C ALA A 195 -4.50 7.43 -14.67
N ARG A 196 -3.30 7.51 -15.23
CA ARG A 196 -2.96 7.05 -16.57
C ARG A 196 -1.82 6.03 -16.50
N LEU A 197 -1.87 5.05 -17.38
CA LEU A 197 -0.83 4.02 -17.50
C LEU A 197 -0.35 3.94 -18.95
N LYS A 198 0.97 4.01 -19.17
CA LYS A 198 1.60 3.88 -20.49
C LYS A 198 2.71 2.84 -20.49
N ALA A 199 2.93 2.16 -21.60
CA ALA A 199 4.13 1.35 -21.75
C ALA A 199 5.35 2.22 -22.05
N VAL A 200 6.37 2.12 -21.20
CA VAL A 200 7.74 2.60 -21.48
C VAL A 200 8.49 1.54 -22.28
N LYS A 201 8.30 0.27 -21.93
CA LYS A 201 8.89 -0.89 -22.61
C LYS A 201 7.87 -2.01 -22.72
N GLY A 202 7.82 -2.66 -23.87
CA GLY A 202 6.78 -3.63 -24.22
C GLY A 202 5.65 -2.98 -25.03
N GLN A 203 4.66 -3.79 -25.40
CA GLN A 203 3.52 -3.32 -26.19
C GLN A 203 2.18 -3.68 -25.54
N LEU A 204 1.35 -2.67 -25.33
CA LEU A 204 -0.01 -2.82 -24.86
C LEU A 204 -1.02 -2.77 -26.01
N ALA A 205 -2.25 -3.18 -25.75
CA ALA A 205 -3.35 -3.08 -26.72
C ALA A 205 -3.84 -1.64 -26.93
N GLN A 206 -3.67 -0.77 -25.93
CA GLN A 206 -3.93 0.67 -26.02
C GLN A 206 -2.65 1.44 -25.70
N GLU A 207 -2.45 2.62 -26.29
CA GLU A 207 -1.26 3.43 -26.03
C GLU A 207 -1.23 3.96 -24.59
N GLU A 208 -2.40 4.28 -24.05
CA GLU A 208 -2.61 4.79 -22.71
C GLU A 208 -3.89 4.17 -22.13
N TYR A 209 -3.86 3.79 -20.86
CA TYR A 209 -5.04 3.36 -20.11
C TYR A 209 -5.39 4.39 -19.06
N ARG A 210 -6.64 4.89 -19.11
CA ARG A 210 -7.22 5.71 -18.06
C ARG A 210 -7.79 4.82 -16.97
N LEU A 211 -7.38 5.04 -15.73
CA LEU A 211 -7.88 4.36 -14.55
C LEU A 211 -8.76 5.34 -13.78
N ASP A 212 -10.08 5.25 -13.93
CA ASP A 212 -11.02 6.14 -13.25
C ASP A 212 -11.74 5.37 -12.12
N PRO A 213 -11.54 5.72 -10.83
CA PRO A 213 -12.17 5.02 -9.72
C PRO A 213 -13.69 5.18 -9.69
N ALA A 214 -14.24 6.18 -10.37
CA ALA A 214 -15.68 6.35 -10.51
C ALA A 214 -16.29 5.32 -11.48
N GLU A 215 -15.52 4.85 -12.46
CA GLU A 215 -15.95 3.83 -13.41
C GLU A 215 -15.62 2.42 -12.91
N LYS A 216 -14.40 2.22 -12.41
CA LYS A 216 -13.91 0.91 -11.98
C LYS A 216 -12.83 1.07 -10.92
N SER A 217 -12.95 0.34 -9.81
CA SER A 217 -11.97 0.41 -8.72
C SER A 217 -10.82 -0.59 -8.85
N SER A 218 -10.88 -1.55 -9.78
CA SER A 218 -9.90 -2.63 -9.92
C SER A 218 -9.63 -2.95 -11.38
N PHE A 219 -8.36 -2.95 -11.77
CA PHE A 219 -7.89 -3.10 -13.15
C PHE A 219 -6.90 -4.26 -13.24
N CYS A 220 -7.33 -5.33 -13.91
CA CYS A 220 -6.55 -6.54 -14.10
C CYS A 220 -5.48 -6.34 -15.19
N ILE A 221 -4.24 -6.69 -14.90
CA ILE A 221 -3.11 -6.64 -15.83
C ILE A 221 -2.69 -8.06 -16.22
N GLY A 222 -2.46 -8.27 -17.51
CA GLY A 222 -1.87 -9.50 -17.99
C GLY A 222 -1.72 -9.57 -19.50
N ARG A 223 -1.05 -10.62 -19.94
CA ARG A 223 -0.92 -10.93 -21.36
C ARG A 223 -2.21 -11.53 -21.93
N GLY A 224 -2.68 -10.98 -23.04
CA GLY A 224 -3.95 -11.35 -23.66
C GLY A 224 -5.16 -10.79 -22.92
N ARG A 225 -6.29 -10.69 -23.65
CA ARG A 225 -7.51 -10.07 -23.14
C ARG A 225 -8.24 -10.93 -22.11
N THR A 226 -8.24 -12.23 -22.34
CA THR A 226 -8.88 -13.21 -21.45
C THR A 226 -7.91 -14.34 -21.17
N THR A 227 -8.04 -14.91 -19.97
CA THR A 227 -7.31 -16.11 -19.58
C THR A 227 -8.16 -16.93 -18.64
N GLU A 228 -7.99 -18.24 -18.65
CA GLU A 228 -8.52 -19.11 -17.62
C GLU A 228 -7.56 -19.13 -16.42
N THR A 229 -8.10 -18.99 -15.22
CA THR A 229 -7.36 -19.17 -13.97
C THR A 229 -7.18 -20.65 -13.67
N THR A 230 -6.33 -20.99 -12.69
CA THR A 230 -6.16 -22.36 -12.20
C THR A 230 -7.44 -22.99 -11.67
N SER A 231 -8.44 -22.19 -11.30
CA SER A 231 -9.76 -22.66 -10.89
C SER A 231 -10.73 -22.89 -12.06
N GLY A 232 -10.29 -22.75 -13.32
CA GLY A 232 -11.13 -22.82 -14.51
C GLY A 232 -12.03 -21.60 -14.72
N ARG A 233 -11.84 -20.51 -13.97
CA ARG A 233 -12.63 -19.27 -14.13
C ARG A 233 -12.01 -18.40 -15.20
N VAL A 234 -12.81 -17.85 -16.09
CA VAL A 234 -12.35 -16.85 -17.05
C VAL A 234 -12.09 -15.51 -16.34
N ARG A 235 -10.88 -15.00 -16.47
CA ARG A 235 -10.46 -13.65 -16.08
C ARG A 235 -10.32 -12.80 -17.33
N THR A 236 -10.85 -11.58 -17.28
CA THR A 236 -10.64 -10.55 -18.30
C THR A 236 -9.63 -9.53 -17.78
N ASN A 237 -8.59 -9.26 -18.56
CA ASN A 237 -7.63 -8.21 -18.28
C ASN A 237 -8.12 -6.88 -18.86
N ASP A 238 -8.03 -5.83 -18.06
CA ASP A 238 -8.37 -4.46 -18.45
C ASP A 238 -7.19 -3.81 -19.14
N ILE A 239 -6.00 -4.01 -18.57
CA ILE A 239 -4.73 -3.56 -19.12
C ILE A 239 -4.10 -4.77 -19.82
N VAL A 240 -4.13 -4.74 -21.15
CA VAL A 240 -3.80 -5.90 -21.98
C VAL A 240 -2.44 -5.71 -22.60
N ILE A 241 -1.53 -6.63 -22.28
CA ILE A 241 -0.24 -6.76 -22.94
C ILE A 241 -0.41 -7.71 -24.13
N LEU A 242 -0.02 -7.26 -25.33
CA LEU A 242 -0.30 -8.00 -26.57
C LEU A 242 0.52 -9.30 -26.68
N ASN A 243 -0.10 -10.34 -27.21
CA ASN A 243 0.54 -11.54 -27.70
C ASN A 243 1.00 -11.36 -29.16
N PRO A 244 1.95 -12.19 -29.64
CA PRO A 244 2.33 -12.23 -31.04
C PRO A 244 1.15 -12.38 -32.02
N ASP A 245 0.11 -13.12 -31.60
CA ASP A 245 -1.06 -13.40 -32.43
C ASP A 245 -2.14 -12.31 -32.33
N ASP A 246 -1.98 -11.31 -31.45
CA ASP A 246 -2.96 -10.25 -31.29
C ASP A 246 -2.85 -9.20 -32.43
N PRO A 247 -3.99 -8.65 -32.91
CA PRO A 247 -3.97 -7.60 -33.91
C PRO A 247 -3.13 -6.39 -33.48
N GLY A 248 -2.27 -5.91 -34.38
CA GLY A 248 -1.42 -4.76 -34.13
C GLY A 248 -0.14 -5.07 -33.34
N PHE A 249 0.14 -6.34 -33.02
CA PHE A 249 1.42 -6.72 -32.44
C PHE A 249 2.59 -6.37 -33.37
N ASN A 250 3.60 -5.72 -32.79
CA ASN A 250 4.86 -5.38 -33.43
C ASN A 250 5.99 -6.15 -32.71
N PRO A 251 6.69 -7.07 -33.40
CA PRO A 251 7.76 -7.88 -32.79
C PRO A 251 8.90 -7.07 -32.15
N GLU A 252 9.23 -5.89 -32.68
CA GLU A 252 10.31 -5.05 -32.15
C GLU A 252 9.90 -4.41 -30.81
N ARG A 253 8.64 -3.97 -30.69
CA ARG A 253 8.12 -3.35 -29.45
C ARG A 253 7.67 -4.40 -28.43
N GLY A 254 7.03 -5.47 -28.90
CA GLY A 254 6.35 -6.49 -28.10
C GLY A 254 7.14 -7.77 -27.88
N GLY A 255 8.36 -7.90 -28.41
CA GLY A 255 9.17 -9.12 -28.31
C GLY A 255 9.42 -9.60 -26.86
N THR A 256 9.38 -8.68 -25.89
CA THR A 256 9.54 -8.99 -24.46
C THR A 256 8.23 -9.29 -23.72
N ASN A 257 7.07 -9.09 -24.35
CA ASN A 257 5.76 -9.33 -23.73
C ASN A 257 5.56 -10.79 -23.29
N GLY A 258 6.30 -11.73 -23.90
CA GLY A 258 6.32 -13.14 -23.53
C GLY A 258 6.69 -13.42 -22.07
N ALA A 259 7.44 -12.51 -21.43
CA ALA A 259 7.83 -12.63 -20.03
C ALA A 259 6.68 -12.30 -19.06
N VAL A 260 5.58 -11.72 -19.54
CA VAL A 260 4.44 -11.37 -18.68
C VAL A 260 3.41 -12.49 -18.69
N SER A 261 3.09 -13.00 -17.51
CA SER A 261 1.97 -13.92 -17.29
C SER A 261 0.62 -13.36 -17.77
N ARG A 262 -0.31 -14.26 -18.11
CA ARG A 262 -1.68 -13.93 -18.50
C ARG A 262 -2.52 -13.35 -17.35
N ALA A 263 -2.16 -13.64 -16.10
CA ALA A 263 -2.75 -13.03 -14.90
C ALA A 263 -1.61 -12.58 -13.97
N HIS A 264 -1.10 -11.37 -14.22
CA HIS A 264 0.17 -10.94 -13.64
C HIS A 264 0.01 -10.10 -12.38
N ALA A 265 -0.84 -9.08 -12.46
CA ALA A 265 -1.04 -8.13 -11.37
C ALA A 265 -2.41 -7.46 -11.51
N THR A 266 -2.79 -6.72 -10.48
CA THR A 266 -4.02 -5.93 -10.44
C THR A 266 -3.70 -4.57 -9.82
N ILE A 267 -4.10 -3.48 -10.47
CA ILE A 267 -4.09 -2.14 -9.86
C ILE A 267 -5.48 -1.91 -9.24
N ARG A 268 -5.53 -1.52 -7.98
CA ARG A 268 -6.78 -1.24 -7.27
C ARG A 268 -6.74 0.14 -6.63
N TYR A 269 -7.84 0.87 -6.71
CA TYR A 269 -8.03 2.09 -5.95
C TYR A 269 -8.50 1.76 -4.53
N ASP A 270 -7.73 2.18 -3.52
CA ASP A 270 -8.10 2.12 -2.12
C ASP A 270 -8.84 3.42 -1.76
N ALA A 271 -10.17 3.33 -1.66
CA ALA A 271 -11.02 4.49 -1.38
C ALA A 271 -10.77 5.11 0.00
N ALA A 272 -10.40 4.30 1.00
CA ALA A 272 -10.11 4.78 2.34
C ALA A 272 -8.82 5.61 2.37
N LYS A 273 -7.78 5.12 1.66
CA LYS A 273 -6.48 5.81 1.54
C LYS A 273 -6.39 6.78 0.35
N ARG A 274 -7.45 6.86 -0.46
CA ARG A 274 -7.55 7.65 -1.70
C ARG A 274 -6.33 7.52 -2.62
N ARG A 275 -5.85 6.30 -2.81
CA ARG A 275 -4.66 6.04 -3.62
C ARG A 275 -4.76 4.74 -4.39
N TYR A 276 -3.99 4.61 -5.45
CA TYR A 276 -3.84 3.35 -6.14
C TYR A 276 -2.81 2.46 -5.44
N VAL A 277 -3.07 1.17 -5.47
CA VAL A 277 -2.14 0.14 -5.01
C VAL A 277 -2.00 -0.93 -6.07
N LEU A 278 -0.78 -1.44 -6.23
CA LEU A 278 -0.48 -2.63 -7.01
C LEU A 278 -0.62 -3.86 -6.12
N LEU A 279 -1.35 -4.86 -6.60
CA LEU A 279 -1.40 -6.21 -6.02
C LEU A 279 -0.81 -7.18 -7.04
N VAL A 280 0.12 -8.02 -6.61
CA VAL A 280 0.73 -9.01 -7.49
C VAL A 280 -0.09 -10.29 -7.45
N ASP A 281 -0.60 -10.70 -8.61
CA ASP A 281 -1.36 -11.93 -8.77
C ASP A 281 -0.41 -13.13 -8.81
N PRO A 282 -0.87 -14.37 -8.61
CA PRO A 282 0.00 -15.55 -8.59
C PRO A 282 0.94 -15.67 -9.80
N GLY A 283 0.51 -15.21 -10.97
CA GLY A 283 1.32 -15.25 -12.19
C GLY A 283 2.46 -14.22 -12.22
N GLY A 284 2.42 -13.15 -11.43
CA GLY A 284 3.49 -12.15 -11.33
C GLY A 284 4.51 -12.43 -10.23
N LEU A 285 4.29 -13.45 -9.41
CA LEU A 285 5.16 -13.85 -8.31
C LEU A 285 6.35 -14.70 -8.79
N PRO A 286 7.48 -14.69 -8.05
CA PRO A 286 8.65 -15.56 -8.32
C PRO A 286 8.33 -17.05 -8.40
N ALA A 287 7.32 -17.53 -7.66
CA ALA A 287 6.88 -18.92 -7.70
C ALA A 287 6.40 -19.37 -9.10
N SER A 288 5.93 -18.43 -9.93
CA SER A 288 5.53 -18.67 -11.32
C SER A 288 6.65 -18.41 -12.33
N GLY A 289 7.90 -18.20 -11.87
CA GLY A 289 9.06 -17.86 -12.69
C GLY A 289 9.11 -16.41 -13.15
N ASN A 290 8.16 -15.57 -12.71
CA ASN A 290 8.07 -14.15 -13.08
C ASN A 290 8.50 -13.24 -11.93
N LYS A 291 8.70 -11.96 -12.23
CA LYS A 291 9.10 -10.96 -11.22
C LYS A 291 8.32 -9.69 -11.48
N THR A 292 7.79 -9.11 -10.41
CA THR A 292 7.20 -7.77 -10.41
C THR A 292 8.06 -6.85 -9.55
N LYS A 293 8.42 -5.68 -10.07
CA LYS A 293 9.14 -4.65 -9.33
C LYS A 293 8.48 -3.30 -9.51
N LEU A 294 8.61 -2.46 -8.50
CA LEU A 294 8.20 -1.07 -8.55
C LEU A 294 9.46 -0.20 -8.45
N PHE A 295 9.62 0.72 -9.39
CA PHE A 295 10.67 1.72 -9.37
C PHE A 295 10.02 3.08 -9.13
N HIS A 296 10.40 3.74 -8.04
CA HIS A 296 9.89 5.04 -7.69
C HIS A 296 10.65 6.15 -8.42
N ALA A 297 10.03 7.33 -8.50
CA ALA A 297 10.66 8.52 -9.10
C ALA A 297 11.98 8.93 -8.43
N ASN A 298 12.22 8.49 -7.18
CA ASN A 298 13.45 8.72 -6.42
C ASN A 298 14.51 7.61 -6.61
N ASP A 299 14.38 6.79 -7.66
CA ASP A 299 15.23 5.62 -7.97
C ASP A 299 15.22 4.48 -6.93
N GLN A 300 14.35 4.54 -5.91
CA GLN A 300 14.16 3.40 -5.03
C GLN A 300 13.41 2.27 -5.75
N MET A 301 13.86 1.04 -5.54
CA MET A 301 13.25 -0.16 -6.10
C MET A 301 12.68 -1.04 -4.99
N GLU A 302 11.39 -1.33 -5.10
CA GLU A 302 10.68 -2.27 -4.25
C GLU A 302 10.37 -3.55 -5.03
N ARG A 303 10.60 -4.70 -4.41
CA ARG A 303 10.22 -6.00 -4.98
C ARG A 303 8.80 -6.35 -4.55
N ALA A 304 7.93 -6.54 -5.54
CA ALA A 304 6.56 -6.93 -5.30
C ALA A 304 6.42 -8.46 -5.40
N ASP A 305 6.95 -9.19 -4.41
CA ASP A 305 7.07 -10.64 -4.41
C ASP A 305 6.26 -11.37 -3.33
N ILE A 306 5.47 -10.63 -2.55
CA ILE A 306 4.62 -11.19 -1.49
C ILE A 306 3.16 -11.22 -1.96
N ALA A 307 2.59 -12.42 -2.02
CA ALA A 307 1.18 -12.62 -2.37
C ALA A 307 0.25 -11.90 -1.38
N GLY A 308 -0.71 -11.15 -1.91
CA GLY A 308 -1.73 -10.46 -1.10
C GLY A 308 -1.26 -9.16 -0.42
N LEU A 309 0.04 -8.83 -0.49
CA LEU A 309 0.53 -7.52 -0.07
C LEU A 309 0.15 -6.46 -1.11
N SER A 310 -0.20 -5.27 -0.65
CA SER A 310 -0.51 -4.12 -1.50
C SER A 310 0.62 -3.10 -1.47
N TYR A 311 1.06 -2.69 -2.65
CA TYR A 311 2.17 -1.78 -2.86
C TYR A 311 1.62 -0.43 -3.34
N PRO A 312 1.75 0.67 -2.59
CA PRO A 312 1.25 1.97 -3.01
C PRO A 312 1.89 2.44 -4.31
N LEU A 313 1.10 3.01 -5.23
CA LEU A 313 1.59 3.64 -6.44
C LEU A 313 1.61 5.15 -6.26
N LEU A 314 2.74 5.77 -6.57
CA LEU A 314 2.97 7.22 -6.60
C LEU A 314 3.06 7.71 -8.04
N ASP A 315 2.77 8.99 -8.24
CA ASP A 315 2.95 9.62 -9.55
C ASP A 315 4.41 9.49 -10.03
N GLY A 316 4.58 9.05 -11.28
CA GLY A 316 5.90 8.82 -11.87
C GLY A 316 6.49 7.43 -11.61
N ASP A 317 5.83 6.57 -10.83
CA ASP A 317 6.31 5.21 -10.60
C ASP A 317 6.34 4.38 -11.90
N GLN A 318 7.36 3.54 -12.04
CA GLN A 318 7.46 2.53 -13.09
C GLN A 318 7.25 1.12 -12.54
N ILE A 319 6.32 0.40 -13.15
CA ILE A 319 5.96 -0.98 -12.80
C ILE A 319 6.64 -1.90 -13.81
N GLU A 320 7.62 -2.68 -13.37
CA GLU A 320 8.26 -3.72 -14.18
C GLU A 320 7.54 -5.05 -13.98
N LEU A 321 7.05 -5.62 -15.08
CA LEU A 321 6.32 -6.89 -15.14
C LEU A 321 7.15 -7.94 -15.88
N GLY A 322 7.24 -9.15 -15.31
CA GLY A 322 8.02 -10.25 -15.88
C GLY A 322 9.52 -9.97 -16.03
N GLY A 323 10.03 -8.89 -15.43
CA GLY A 323 11.40 -8.42 -15.63
C GLY A 323 11.71 -7.85 -17.01
N ALA A 324 10.70 -7.54 -17.84
CA ALA A 324 10.93 -7.16 -19.23
C ALA A 324 9.99 -6.11 -19.82
N VAL A 325 8.75 -6.01 -19.32
CA VAL A 325 7.78 -4.96 -19.69
C VAL A 325 7.77 -3.92 -18.59
N SER A 326 7.82 -2.63 -18.94
CA SER A 326 7.77 -1.52 -17.98
C SER A 326 6.63 -0.57 -18.31
N LEU A 327 5.82 -0.26 -17.30
CA LEU A 327 4.66 0.62 -17.39
C LEU A 327 4.89 1.85 -16.51
N LEU A 328 4.69 3.04 -17.06
CA LEU A 328 4.70 4.29 -16.30
C LEU A 328 3.29 4.57 -15.77
N PHE A 329 3.20 4.81 -14.47
CA PHE A 329 2.00 5.27 -13.79
C PHE A 329 2.08 6.78 -13.57
N SER A 330 0.98 7.47 -13.86
CA SER A 330 0.87 8.91 -13.61
C SER A 330 -0.50 9.27 -13.06
N LEU A 331 -0.56 10.25 -12.17
CA LEU A 331 -1.80 10.84 -11.68
C LEU A 331 -2.18 12.08 -12.52
N ASP A 332 -3.47 12.34 -12.62
CA ASP A 332 -4.06 13.51 -13.29
C ASP A 332 -4.31 14.66 -12.32
#